data_AF-A0A934HD82-F1
#
_entry.id   AF-A0A934HD82-F1
#
_cell.length_a   1.000
_cell.length_b   1.000
_cell.length_c   1.000
_cell.angle_alpha   90.00
_cell.angle_beta   90.00
_cell.angle_gamma   90.00
#
_symmetry.space_group_name_H-M   'P 1'
#
loop_
_entity.id
_entity.type
_entity.pdbx_description
1 polymer ?
#
loop_
_entity_poly.entity_id
_entity_poly.type
_entity_poly.pdbx_seq_one_letter_code
_entity_poly.pdbx_strand_id
1 'polypeptide(L)'
;MPDRFINITEGVAMIVTDLHGDRDAFNRYVRRFRALYESGEAQRLIFLGDLIHGYGSPSNDSSLTMTLEVMALRQEFGPDTVLMLLGNHEMPHIYGISLSKGDIEFTSRFEHALGAHRDSVVAFFDSLPFAIRTAAGVLLTHAGPALDIIAQVPLLQRYDHQAILQDADKVLAQTNDLAPLYQQYSAVYGAPYHEDAEYYLAVQGPNDPRYPHLLRAFLISQQNKTFEVLWDALITQNEIGHPEFHY
;
A
#
# COMPACT_ATOMS: atom_id res chain seq x y z
N MET A 1 12.40 15.23 1.09
CA MET A 1 11.05 14.81 0.66
C MET A 1 11.20 14.03 -0.63
N PRO A 2 10.64 12.82 -0.71
CA PRO A 2 10.64 12.04 -1.95
C PRO A 2 9.82 12.77 -3.03
N ASP A 3 10.21 12.60 -4.30
CA ASP A 3 9.34 12.93 -5.44
C ASP A 3 8.55 11.66 -5.77
N ARG A 4 7.25 11.68 -5.47
CA ARG A 4 6.34 10.55 -5.70
C ARG A 4 5.97 10.39 -7.16
N PHE A 5 6.39 11.31 -8.02
CA PHE A 5 6.01 11.34 -9.44
C PHE A 5 7.24 11.08 -10.31
N ILE A 6 7.23 9.97 -11.02
CA ILE A 6 8.31 9.60 -11.93
C ILE A 6 8.03 10.18 -13.32
N ASN A 7 9.08 10.62 -14.01
CA ASN A 7 8.98 11.06 -15.40
C ASN A 7 9.66 10.04 -16.31
N ILE A 8 8.91 9.49 -17.26
CA ILE A 8 9.45 8.63 -18.32
C ILE A 8 9.39 9.42 -19.63
N THR A 9 10.55 9.80 -20.14
CA THR A 9 10.66 10.65 -21.34
C THR A 9 10.83 9.87 -22.63
N GLU A 10 11.15 8.57 -22.55
CA GLU A 10 11.47 7.74 -23.72
C GLU A 10 11.31 6.24 -23.44
N GLY A 11 11.29 5.45 -24.52
CA GLY A 11 11.23 3.99 -24.49
C GLY A 11 9.81 3.42 -24.48
N VAL A 12 9.73 2.09 -24.45
CA VAL A 12 8.49 1.32 -24.44
C VAL A 12 8.35 0.62 -23.09
N ALA A 13 7.15 0.67 -22.51
CA ALA A 13 6.83 0.02 -21.25
C ALA A 13 5.76 -1.05 -21.43
N MET A 14 5.97 -2.20 -20.79
CA MET A 14 4.91 -3.16 -20.53
C MET A 14 4.24 -2.78 -19.21
N ILE A 15 2.94 -2.52 -19.27
CA ILE A 15 2.15 -2.10 -18.10
C ILE A 15 1.28 -3.28 -17.65
N VAL A 16 1.29 -3.55 -16.36
CA VAL A 16 0.52 -4.61 -15.70
C VAL A 16 -0.33 -3.95 -14.61
N THR A 17 -1.62 -4.20 -14.64
CA THR A 17 -2.58 -3.74 -13.64
C THR A 17 -2.76 -4.81 -12.56
N ASP A 18 -3.76 -4.63 -11.71
CA ASP A 18 -4.10 -5.45 -10.54
C ASP A 18 -3.89 -6.96 -10.76
N LEU A 19 -3.19 -7.58 -9.82
CA LEU A 19 -2.92 -9.01 -9.83
C LEU A 19 -3.51 -9.73 -8.62
N HIS A 20 -3.71 -9.04 -7.49
CA HIS A 20 -4.39 -9.58 -6.30
C HIS A 20 -3.93 -11.01 -5.93
N GLY A 21 -2.61 -11.20 -5.80
CA GLY A 21 -2.05 -12.49 -5.41
C GLY A 21 -2.13 -13.61 -6.46
N ASP A 22 -2.56 -13.33 -7.69
CA ASP A 22 -2.61 -14.31 -8.79
C ASP A 22 -1.20 -14.65 -9.32
N ARG A 23 -0.71 -15.80 -8.84
CA ARG A 23 0.59 -16.34 -9.21
C ARG A 23 0.72 -16.68 -10.70
N ASP A 24 -0.31 -17.22 -11.33
CA ASP A 24 -0.21 -17.65 -12.72
C ASP A 24 -0.11 -16.42 -13.64
N ALA A 25 -0.97 -15.43 -13.42
CA ALA A 25 -0.93 -14.16 -14.13
C ALA A 25 0.43 -13.46 -13.95
N PHE A 26 0.91 -13.34 -12.71
CA PHE A 26 2.22 -12.75 -12.41
C PHE A 26 3.35 -13.43 -13.20
N ASN A 27 3.43 -14.76 -13.14
CA ASN A 27 4.47 -15.52 -13.83
C ASN A 27 4.43 -15.33 -15.35
N ARG A 28 3.23 -15.26 -15.93
CA ARG A 28 3.05 -15.01 -17.37
C ARG A 28 3.53 -13.62 -17.76
N TYR A 29 3.22 -12.60 -16.97
CA TYR A 29 3.66 -11.23 -17.24
C TYR A 29 5.17 -11.06 -17.08
N VAL A 30 5.78 -11.62 -16.02
CA VAL A 30 7.23 -11.58 -15.83
C VAL A 30 7.96 -12.30 -16.97
N ARG A 31 7.49 -13.49 -17.37
CA ARG A 31 8.07 -14.21 -18.51
C ARG A 31 7.96 -13.42 -19.80
N ARG A 32 6.81 -12.79 -20.04
CA ARG A 32 6.59 -11.96 -21.23
C ARG A 32 7.50 -10.74 -21.22
N PHE A 33 7.65 -10.07 -20.09
CA PHE A 33 8.55 -8.93 -19.94
C PHE A 33 9.99 -9.32 -20.24
N ARG A 34 10.50 -10.42 -19.67
CA ARG A 34 11.88 -10.88 -19.94
C ARG A 34 12.12 -11.08 -21.44
N ALA A 35 11.19 -11.73 -22.14
CA ALA A 35 11.30 -11.90 -23.59
C ALA A 35 11.31 -10.57 -24.36
N LEU A 36 10.44 -9.62 -23.99
CA LEU A 36 10.40 -8.28 -24.61
C LEU A 36 11.63 -7.43 -24.28
N TYR A 37 12.20 -7.60 -23.09
CA TYR A 37 13.41 -6.91 -22.66
C TYR A 37 14.63 -7.43 -23.42
N GLU A 38 14.76 -8.75 -23.55
CA GLU A 38 15.82 -9.41 -24.33
C GLU A 38 15.77 -9.05 -25.81
N SER A 39 14.58 -8.89 -26.41
CA SER A 39 14.42 -8.48 -27.81
C SER A 39 14.55 -6.96 -28.02
N GLY A 40 14.57 -6.17 -26.95
CA GLY A 40 14.56 -4.70 -27.01
C GLY A 40 13.20 -4.09 -27.37
N GLU A 41 12.13 -4.88 -27.38
CA GLU A 41 10.75 -4.41 -27.64
C GLU A 41 10.14 -3.66 -26.44
N ALA A 42 10.62 -3.92 -25.22
CA ALA A 42 10.25 -3.15 -24.03
C ALA A 42 11.47 -2.89 -23.15
N GLN A 43 11.56 -1.68 -22.60
CA GLN A 43 12.66 -1.29 -21.71
C GLN A 43 12.23 -1.30 -20.24
N ARG A 44 10.92 -1.36 -19.98
CA ARG A 44 10.36 -1.24 -18.63
C ARG A 44 9.18 -2.17 -18.39
N LEU A 45 9.08 -2.66 -17.16
CA LEU A 45 7.92 -3.31 -16.58
C LEU A 45 7.35 -2.39 -15.52
N ILE A 46 6.07 -2.03 -15.65
CA ILE A 46 5.39 -1.12 -14.73
C ILE A 46 4.17 -1.84 -14.16
N PHE A 47 4.16 -2.08 -12.85
CA PHE A 47 2.98 -2.51 -12.11
C PHE A 47 2.21 -1.28 -11.61
N LEU A 48 0.90 -1.22 -11.80
CA LEU A 48 0.08 -0.08 -11.36
C LEU A 48 -0.43 -0.21 -9.92
N GLY A 49 0.11 -1.12 -9.11
CA GLY A 49 -0.36 -1.39 -7.74
C GLY A 49 -1.21 -2.66 -7.69
N ASP A 50 -1.80 -2.92 -6.52
CA ASP A 50 -2.70 -4.05 -6.26
C ASP A 50 -2.11 -5.40 -6.66
N LEU A 51 -0.86 -5.56 -6.26
CA LEU A 51 -0.16 -6.82 -6.40
C LEU A 51 -0.69 -7.84 -5.36
N ILE A 52 -1.09 -7.34 -4.20
CA ILE A 52 -1.46 -8.14 -3.04
C ILE A 52 -2.97 -8.29 -2.83
N HIS A 53 -3.35 -9.12 -1.86
CA HIS A 53 -4.71 -9.42 -1.39
C HIS A 53 -5.58 -10.20 -2.39
N GLY A 54 -5.40 -11.52 -2.40
CA GLY A 54 -6.25 -12.41 -3.18
C GLY A 54 -7.63 -12.63 -2.57
N TYR A 55 -8.67 -12.55 -3.42
CA TYR A 55 -10.07 -12.80 -3.05
C TYR A 55 -10.40 -14.28 -2.73
N GLY A 56 -9.49 -15.19 -3.06
CA GLY A 56 -9.64 -16.64 -2.83
C GLY A 56 -9.14 -17.11 -1.46
N SER A 57 -9.13 -18.44 -1.27
CA SER A 57 -8.67 -19.07 -0.02
C SER A 57 -7.23 -18.65 0.36
N PRO A 58 -6.91 -18.58 1.68
CA PRO A 58 -5.56 -18.38 2.24
C PRO A 58 -4.42 -19.05 1.46
N SER A 59 -4.62 -20.31 1.06
CA SER A 59 -3.64 -21.13 0.34
C SER A 59 -3.28 -20.66 -1.08
N ASN A 60 -4.12 -19.84 -1.71
CA ASN A 60 -3.98 -19.52 -3.14
C ASN A 60 -3.42 -18.12 -3.39
N ASP A 61 -3.20 -17.32 -2.35
CA ASP A 61 -2.67 -15.97 -2.49
C ASP A 61 -1.16 -15.97 -2.39
N SER A 62 -0.54 -15.57 -3.49
CA SER A 62 0.91 -15.47 -3.61
C SER A 62 1.45 -14.07 -3.33
N SER A 63 0.65 -13.17 -2.73
CA SER A 63 1.00 -11.77 -2.44
C SER A 63 2.45 -11.62 -1.96
N LEU A 64 2.84 -12.30 -0.87
CA LEU A 64 4.17 -12.11 -0.29
C LEU A 64 5.27 -12.52 -1.26
N THR A 65 5.12 -13.70 -1.86
CA THR A 65 6.13 -14.22 -2.77
C THR A 65 6.22 -13.38 -4.04
N MET A 66 5.10 -12.83 -4.53
CA MET A 66 5.06 -11.90 -5.65
C MET A 66 5.73 -10.57 -5.30
N THR A 67 5.45 -9.99 -4.14
CA THR A 67 6.10 -8.75 -3.68
C THR A 67 7.62 -8.92 -3.59
N LEU A 68 8.08 -10.02 -2.98
CA LEU A 68 9.52 -10.34 -2.89
C LEU A 68 10.14 -10.53 -4.29
N GLU A 69 9.43 -11.14 -5.23
CA GLU A 69 9.89 -11.29 -6.61
C GLU A 69 9.94 -9.95 -7.36
N VAL A 70 9.01 -9.02 -7.14
CA VAL A 70 9.10 -7.65 -7.71
C VAL A 70 10.33 -6.93 -7.16
N MET A 71 10.59 -7.04 -5.85
CA MET A 71 11.80 -6.48 -5.23
C MET A 71 13.08 -7.08 -5.85
N ALA A 72 13.10 -8.39 -6.08
CA ALA A 72 14.21 -9.09 -6.72
C ALA A 72 14.40 -8.67 -8.19
N LEU A 73 13.31 -8.57 -8.96
CA LEU A 73 13.34 -8.08 -10.35
C LEU A 73 13.89 -6.65 -10.43
N ARG A 74 13.50 -5.79 -9.48
CA ARG A 74 14.01 -4.41 -9.38
C ARG A 74 15.50 -4.38 -9.03
N GLN A 75 16.00 -5.32 -8.23
CA GLN A 75 17.43 -5.47 -7.98
C GLN A 75 18.18 -6.00 -9.21
N GLU A 76 17.60 -6.95 -9.93
CA GLU A 76 18.20 -7.57 -11.12
C GLU A 76 18.31 -6.61 -12.30
N PHE A 77 17.21 -5.94 -12.65
CA PHE A 77 17.12 -5.08 -13.84
C PHE A 77 17.35 -3.60 -13.54
N GLY A 78 17.28 -3.21 -12.27
CA GLY A 78 17.43 -1.83 -11.83
C GLY A 78 16.10 -1.09 -11.59
N PRO A 79 16.14 -0.05 -10.74
CA PRO A 79 14.95 0.68 -10.28
C PRO A 79 14.23 1.49 -11.37
N ASP A 80 14.90 1.80 -12.47
CA ASP A 80 14.35 2.53 -13.61
C ASP A 80 13.72 1.61 -14.68
N THR A 81 13.95 0.29 -14.55
CA THR A 81 13.43 -0.75 -15.45
C THR A 81 12.21 -1.44 -14.87
N VAL A 82 12.22 -1.77 -13.57
CA VAL A 82 11.07 -2.39 -12.90
C VAL A 82 10.50 -1.40 -11.90
N LEU A 83 9.30 -0.90 -12.22
CA LEU A 83 8.58 0.12 -11.46
C LEU A 83 7.27 -0.48 -10.93
N MET A 84 6.86 -0.05 -9.75
CA MET A 84 5.56 -0.36 -9.18
C MET A 84 4.99 0.93 -8.59
N LEU A 85 3.71 1.20 -8.81
CA LEU A 85 2.99 2.27 -8.13
C LEU A 85 2.40 1.76 -6.81
N LEU A 86 2.19 2.66 -5.85
CA LEU A 86 1.46 2.35 -4.64
C LEU A 86 -0.04 2.14 -4.97
N GLY A 87 -0.57 0.95 -4.72
CA GLY A 87 -1.99 0.66 -4.76
C GLY A 87 -2.70 0.94 -3.44
N ASN A 88 -4.03 0.95 -3.47
CA ASN A 88 -4.86 1.01 -2.25
C ASN A 88 -4.77 -0.29 -1.44
N HIS A 89 -4.36 -1.43 -2.02
CA HIS A 89 -4.12 -2.65 -1.26
C HIS A 89 -2.76 -2.64 -0.53
N GLU A 90 -1.73 -1.96 -1.04
CA GLU A 90 -0.41 -1.86 -0.37
C GLU A 90 -0.36 -0.79 0.73
N MET A 91 -1.02 0.36 0.52
CA MET A 91 -1.00 1.50 1.44
C MET A 91 -1.40 1.16 2.91
N PRO A 92 -2.41 0.31 3.18
CA PRO A 92 -2.87 0.04 4.55
C PRO A 92 -1.76 -0.54 5.44
N HIS A 93 -0.82 -1.30 4.87
CA HIS A 93 0.31 -1.90 5.59
C HIS A 93 1.36 -0.88 6.05
N ILE A 94 1.44 0.28 5.39
CA ILE A 94 2.29 1.40 5.81
C ILE A 94 1.72 2.00 7.11
N TYR A 95 0.40 2.15 7.18
CA TYR A 95 -0.27 2.87 8.26
C TYR A 95 -0.74 1.98 9.42
N GLY A 96 -0.92 0.68 9.18
CA GLY A 96 -1.59 -0.21 10.13
C GLY A 96 -3.10 0.00 10.15
N ILE A 97 -3.70 0.17 8.97
CA ILE A 97 -5.15 0.31 8.78
C ILE A 97 -5.68 -0.99 8.18
N SER A 98 -6.89 -1.41 8.58
CA SER A 98 -7.58 -2.55 7.97
C SER A 98 -8.27 -2.15 6.67
N LEU A 99 -8.15 -2.98 5.64
CA LEU A 99 -8.86 -2.87 4.38
C LEU A 99 -9.86 -4.03 4.26
N SER A 100 -11.11 -3.67 4.01
CA SER A 100 -12.20 -4.62 3.77
C SER A 100 -13.02 -4.21 2.55
N LYS A 101 -13.66 -5.18 1.89
CA LYS A 101 -14.62 -4.97 0.81
C LYS A 101 -15.75 -5.98 0.93
N GLY A 102 -16.94 -5.52 1.29
CA GLY A 102 -18.02 -6.43 1.69
C GLY A 102 -17.62 -7.24 2.92
N ASP A 103 -17.96 -8.52 2.91
CA ASP A 103 -17.59 -9.48 3.97
C ASP A 103 -16.12 -9.93 3.96
N ILE A 104 -15.29 -9.39 3.06
CA ILE A 104 -13.88 -9.81 2.89
C ILE A 104 -12.95 -8.79 3.55
N GLU A 105 -12.21 -9.24 4.56
CA GLU A 105 -11.11 -8.51 5.19
C GLU A 105 -9.77 -9.02 4.65
N PHE A 106 -8.87 -8.12 4.26
CA PHE A 106 -7.66 -8.47 3.51
C PHE A 106 -6.36 -8.32 4.31
N THR A 107 -6.28 -7.33 5.19
CA THR A 107 -5.05 -6.87 5.84
C THR A 107 -4.42 -7.93 6.73
N SER A 108 -5.21 -8.57 7.61
CA SER A 108 -4.69 -9.51 8.62
C SER A 108 -3.90 -10.65 7.96
N ARG A 109 -4.47 -11.27 6.93
CA ARG A 109 -3.87 -12.39 6.20
C ARG A 109 -2.48 -12.05 5.70
N PHE A 110 -2.31 -10.88 5.09
CA PHE A 110 -1.01 -10.48 4.56
C PHE A 110 -0.04 -10.13 5.68
N GLU A 111 -0.47 -9.41 6.72
CA GLU A 111 0.39 -9.09 7.89
C GLU A 111 0.91 -10.34 8.59
N HIS A 112 0.08 -11.38 8.76
CA HIS A 112 0.51 -12.67 9.29
C HIS A 112 1.48 -13.41 8.37
N ALA A 113 1.35 -13.26 7.05
CA ALA A 113 2.25 -13.88 6.10
C ALA A 113 3.65 -13.21 6.07
N LEU A 114 3.72 -11.89 6.30
CA LEU A 114 4.95 -11.09 6.15
C LEU A 114 6.14 -11.64 6.96
N GLY A 115 5.90 -12.11 8.19
CA GLY A 115 6.93 -12.69 9.06
C GLY A 115 8.21 -11.84 9.12
N ALA A 116 9.36 -12.47 8.89
CA ALA A 116 10.67 -11.80 8.90
C ALA A 116 10.88 -10.79 7.75
N HIS A 117 10.04 -10.81 6.71
CA HIS A 117 10.14 -9.90 5.57
C HIS A 117 9.40 -8.57 5.79
N ARG A 118 8.63 -8.45 6.88
CA ARG A 118 7.74 -7.31 7.12
C ARG A 118 8.41 -5.96 6.91
N ASP A 119 9.53 -5.72 7.58
CA ASP A 119 10.19 -4.41 7.53
C ASP A 119 10.68 -4.09 6.11
N SER A 120 11.20 -5.09 5.38
CA SER A 120 11.65 -4.90 4.01
C SER A 120 10.52 -4.64 3.03
N VAL A 121 9.36 -5.30 3.22
CA VAL A 121 8.17 -5.13 2.37
C VAL A 121 7.50 -3.80 2.66
N VAL A 122 7.33 -3.43 3.93
CA VAL A 122 6.74 -2.13 4.30
C VAL A 122 7.63 -0.98 3.86
N ALA A 123 8.96 -1.10 3.99
CA ALA A 123 9.88 -0.10 3.44
C ALA A 123 9.81 -0.01 1.91
N PHE A 124 9.59 -1.14 1.22
CA PHE A 124 9.35 -1.14 -0.22
C PHE A 124 8.05 -0.39 -0.56
N PHE A 125 6.94 -0.68 0.10
CA PHE A 125 5.66 0.02 -0.08
C PHE A 125 5.78 1.53 0.22
N ASP A 126 6.42 1.90 1.32
CA ASP A 126 6.70 3.29 1.70
C ASP A 126 7.48 4.05 0.61
N SER A 127 8.31 3.36 -0.17
CA SER A 127 9.12 3.95 -1.23
C SER A 127 8.39 4.11 -2.57
N LEU A 128 7.20 3.52 -2.72
CA LEU A 128 6.54 3.46 -4.03
C LEU A 128 6.10 4.86 -4.51
N PRO A 129 6.28 5.17 -5.81
CA PRO A 129 5.69 6.34 -6.44
C PRO A 129 4.15 6.22 -6.52
N PHE A 130 3.48 7.36 -6.67
CA PHE A 130 2.02 7.41 -6.84
C PHE A 130 1.62 7.55 -8.30
N ALA A 131 2.51 8.14 -9.12
CA ALA A 131 2.21 8.40 -10.52
C ALA A 131 3.46 8.35 -11.40
N ILE A 132 3.25 8.01 -12.67
CA ILE A 132 4.24 8.14 -13.73
C ILE A 132 3.69 9.05 -14.82
N ARG A 133 4.42 10.13 -15.12
CA ARG A 133 4.17 11.02 -16.25
C ARG A 133 4.99 10.55 -17.44
N THR A 134 4.35 10.39 -18.58
CA THR A 134 5.03 10.00 -19.82
C THR A 134 5.13 11.18 -20.80
N ALA A 135 6.20 11.23 -21.60
CA ALA A 135 6.31 12.20 -22.69
C ALA A 135 5.22 12.01 -23.78
N ALA A 136 4.57 10.84 -23.82
CA ALA A 136 3.44 10.55 -24.71
C ALA A 136 2.13 11.21 -24.27
N GLY A 137 2.12 11.98 -23.17
CA GLY A 137 0.91 12.64 -22.66
C GLY A 137 -0.03 11.72 -21.88
N VAL A 138 0.44 10.52 -21.51
CA VAL A 138 -0.29 9.58 -20.65
C VAL A 138 0.22 9.70 -19.22
N LEU A 139 -0.71 9.85 -18.27
CA LEU A 139 -0.45 9.74 -16.84
C LEU A 139 -0.84 8.32 -16.40
N LEU A 140 0.09 7.61 -15.75
CA LEU A 140 -0.18 6.31 -15.14
C LEU A 140 -0.34 6.52 -13.64
N THR A 141 -1.47 6.07 -13.12
CA THR A 141 -1.81 6.04 -11.69
C THR A 141 -2.42 4.69 -11.39
N HIS A 142 -2.47 4.33 -10.11
CA HIS A 142 -3.21 3.15 -9.67
C HIS A 142 -4.71 3.34 -9.93
N ALA A 143 -5.29 4.37 -9.30
CA ALA A 143 -6.70 4.69 -9.44
C ALA A 143 -6.96 5.76 -10.51
N GLY A 144 -8.24 5.95 -10.83
CA GLY A 144 -8.71 6.96 -11.79
C GLY A 144 -8.62 8.39 -11.25
N PRO A 145 -8.84 9.41 -12.11
CA PRO A 145 -8.79 10.81 -11.70
C PRO A 145 -9.97 11.15 -10.77
N ALA A 146 -9.67 11.76 -9.63
CA ALA A 146 -10.65 12.40 -8.76
C ALA A 146 -10.52 13.93 -8.88
N LEU A 147 -11.63 14.63 -9.16
CA LEU A 147 -11.63 16.08 -9.43
C LEU A 147 -11.07 16.87 -8.25
N ASP A 148 -11.41 16.47 -7.03
CA ASP A 148 -10.99 17.13 -5.80
C ASP A 148 -9.48 16.96 -5.53
N ILE A 149 -8.85 15.96 -6.15
CA ILE A 149 -7.43 15.65 -6.02
C ILE A 149 -6.55 16.48 -6.96
N ILE A 150 -7.11 17.01 -8.05
CA ILE A 150 -6.35 17.80 -9.02
C ILE A 150 -5.67 19.01 -8.35
N ALA A 151 -6.38 19.69 -7.44
CA ALA A 151 -5.83 20.83 -6.69
C ALA A 151 -4.72 20.42 -5.71
N GLN A 152 -4.66 19.14 -5.34
CA GLN A 152 -3.74 18.58 -4.33
C GLN A 152 -2.52 17.90 -4.94
N VAL A 153 -2.35 17.91 -6.26
CA VAL A 153 -1.18 17.31 -6.94
C VAL A 153 0.17 17.73 -6.35
N PRO A 154 0.43 19.02 -5.99
CA PRO A 154 1.69 19.41 -5.37
C PRO A 154 1.93 18.75 -4.00
N LEU A 155 0.85 18.49 -3.24
CA LEU A 155 0.92 17.77 -1.97
C LEU A 155 1.26 16.29 -2.20
N LEU A 156 0.54 15.63 -3.11
CA LEU A 156 0.80 14.23 -3.48
C LEU A 156 2.21 14.02 -4.04
N GLN A 157 2.71 14.94 -4.85
CA GLN A 157 4.06 14.84 -5.42
C GLN A 157 5.14 14.81 -4.33
N ARG A 158 4.95 15.54 -3.23
CA ARG A 158 5.95 15.66 -2.14
C ARG A 158 5.57 14.85 -0.90
N TYR A 159 4.64 13.93 -1.06
CA TYR A 159 4.07 13.19 0.05
C TYR A 159 5.11 12.36 0.79
N ASP A 160 5.07 12.44 2.12
CA ASP A 160 6.01 11.76 3.01
C ASP A 160 5.23 10.98 4.07
N HIS A 161 5.08 9.67 3.88
CA HIS A 161 4.39 8.79 4.84
C HIS A 161 5.06 8.86 6.21
N GLN A 162 6.39 8.87 6.26
CA GLN A 162 7.16 8.86 7.51
C GLN A 162 6.93 10.13 8.32
N ALA A 163 6.76 11.28 7.68
CA ALA A 163 6.41 12.51 8.38
C ALA A 163 5.07 12.37 9.12
N ILE A 164 4.06 11.78 8.48
CA ILE A 164 2.72 11.58 9.07
C ILE A 164 2.78 10.57 10.22
N LEU A 165 3.46 9.44 10.00
CA LEU A 165 3.63 8.39 11.01
C LEU A 165 4.38 8.93 12.25
N GLN A 166 5.48 9.65 12.04
CA GLN A 166 6.28 10.24 13.12
C GLN A 166 5.52 11.28 13.92
N ASP A 167 4.66 12.08 13.28
CA ASP A 167 3.85 13.06 13.99
C ASP A 167 2.80 12.38 14.89
N ALA A 168 2.18 11.31 14.41
CA ALA A 168 1.27 10.51 15.25
C ALA A 168 2.03 9.77 16.37
N ASP A 169 3.20 9.21 16.10
CA ASP A 169 4.05 8.55 17.11
C ASP A 169 4.50 9.52 18.20
N LYS A 170 4.80 10.79 17.87
CA LYS A 170 5.10 11.83 18.87
C LYS A 170 3.93 12.08 19.82
N VAL A 171 2.70 12.12 19.31
CA VAL A 171 1.50 12.29 20.14
C VAL A 171 1.32 11.11 21.09
N LEU A 172 1.51 9.89 20.60
CA LEU A 172 1.44 8.68 21.42
C LEU A 172 2.55 8.65 22.48
N ALA A 173 3.79 8.99 22.12
CA ALA A 173 4.93 9.00 23.03
C ALA A 173 4.83 10.08 24.13
N GLN A 174 4.08 11.17 23.89
CA GLN A 174 3.80 12.20 24.89
C GLN A 174 2.66 11.83 25.85
N THR A 175 1.95 10.74 25.57
CA THR A 175 0.83 10.28 26.39
C THR A 175 1.36 9.33 27.47
N ASN A 176 1.26 9.75 28.74
CA ASN A 176 1.81 9.00 29.87
C ASN A 176 1.16 7.62 30.08
N ASP A 177 -0.13 7.48 29.74
CA ASP A 177 -0.89 6.24 29.84
C ASP A 177 -1.79 6.09 28.62
N LEU A 178 -1.51 5.06 27.80
CA LEU A 178 -2.29 4.74 26.60
C LEU A 178 -3.55 3.91 26.89
N ALA A 179 -3.72 3.38 28.10
CA ALA A 179 -4.85 2.52 28.44
C ALA A 179 -6.22 3.15 28.15
N PRO A 180 -6.47 4.45 28.45
CA PRO A 180 -7.74 5.09 28.09
C PRO A 180 -7.97 5.15 26.58
N LEU A 181 -6.92 5.32 25.78
CA LEU A 181 -7.02 5.36 24.32
C LEU A 181 -7.31 3.98 23.74
N TYR A 182 -6.73 2.91 24.30
CA TYR A 182 -7.10 1.54 23.94
C TYR A 182 -8.55 1.22 24.29
N GLN A 183 -9.04 1.70 25.44
CA GLN A 183 -10.45 1.54 25.81
C GLN A 183 -11.39 2.31 24.87
N GLN A 184 -11.01 3.52 24.48
CA GLN A 184 -11.76 4.31 23.51
C GLN A 184 -11.81 3.61 22.15
N TYR A 185 -10.69 3.11 21.66
CA TYR A 185 -10.63 2.31 20.44
C TYR A 185 -11.59 1.12 20.52
N SER A 186 -11.51 0.32 21.60
CA SER A 186 -12.40 -0.82 21.80
C SER A 186 -13.88 -0.46 21.85
N ALA A 187 -14.23 0.71 22.40
CA ALA A 187 -15.60 1.19 22.41
C ALA A 187 -16.12 1.56 21.02
N VAL A 188 -15.24 2.04 20.12
CA VAL A 188 -15.58 2.39 18.74
C VAL A 188 -15.73 1.14 17.87
N TYR A 189 -14.76 0.23 17.93
CA TYR A 189 -14.70 -0.94 17.04
C TYR A 189 -15.41 -2.18 17.60
N GLY A 190 -15.81 -2.17 18.88
CA GLY A 190 -16.60 -3.25 19.49
C GLY A 190 -15.79 -4.50 19.85
N ALA A 191 -14.46 -4.45 19.76
CA ALA A 191 -13.56 -5.55 20.11
C ALA A 191 -12.44 -5.10 21.06
N PRO A 192 -11.90 -5.98 21.93
CA PRO A 192 -10.74 -5.66 22.75
C PRO A 192 -9.51 -5.31 21.90
N TYR A 193 -8.84 -4.19 22.21
CA TYR A 193 -7.71 -3.69 21.42
C TYR A 193 -6.61 -4.72 21.19
N HIS A 194 -6.32 -5.55 22.20
CA HIS A 194 -5.27 -6.57 22.09
C HIS A 194 -5.61 -7.66 21.08
N GLU A 195 -6.89 -8.04 20.96
CA GLU A 195 -7.36 -9.03 19.97
C GLU A 195 -7.21 -8.47 18.56
N ASP A 196 -7.64 -7.22 18.34
CA ASP A 196 -7.49 -6.54 17.06
C ASP A 196 -6.02 -6.32 16.70
N ALA A 197 -5.18 -5.93 17.66
CA ALA A 197 -3.75 -5.74 17.41
C ALA A 197 -3.11 -7.07 16.97
N GLU A 198 -3.37 -8.16 17.69
CA GLU A 198 -2.87 -9.50 17.33
C GLU A 198 -3.39 -9.94 15.95
N TYR A 199 -4.69 -9.74 15.70
CA TYR A 199 -5.34 -10.13 14.46
C TYR A 199 -4.83 -9.33 13.25
N TYR A 200 -4.92 -8.00 13.29
CA TYR A 200 -4.61 -7.14 12.14
C TYR A 200 -3.14 -6.87 11.92
N LEU A 201 -2.30 -6.89 12.97
CA LEU A 201 -0.88 -6.51 12.87
C LEU A 201 0.08 -7.69 13.07
N ALA A 202 -0.43 -8.88 13.37
CA ALA A 202 0.36 -10.05 13.72
C ALA A 202 1.42 -9.74 14.82
N VAL A 203 1.00 -9.02 15.87
CA VAL A 203 1.83 -8.74 17.04
C VAL A 203 1.54 -9.74 18.17
N GLN A 204 2.53 -9.99 19.02
CA GLN A 204 2.40 -10.96 20.12
C GLN A 204 1.93 -10.34 21.44
N GLY A 205 1.72 -9.02 21.47
CA GLY A 205 1.25 -8.29 22.64
C GLY A 205 1.98 -6.96 22.87
N PRO A 206 1.81 -6.35 24.06
CA PRO A 206 2.22 -4.96 24.33
C PRO A 206 3.72 -4.66 24.22
N ASN A 207 4.57 -5.70 24.26
CA ASN A 207 6.02 -5.53 24.13
C ASN A 207 6.48 -5.38 22.67
N ASP A 208 5.61 -5.69 21.70
CA ASP A 208 5.89 -5.46 20.29
C ASP A 208 5.79 -3.95 20.00
N PRO A 209 6.81 -3.31 19.41
CA PRO A 209 6.77 -1.88 19.11
C PRO A 209 5.63 -1.50 18.14
N ARG A 210 5.07 -2.48 17.41
CA ARG A 210 3.94 -2.28 16.51
C ARG A 210 2.59 -2.34 17.22
N TYR A 211 2.54 -2.79 18.48
CA TYR A 211 1.30 -2.90 19.25
C TYR A 211 0.43 -1.63 19.23
N PRO A 212 0.97 -0.39 19.34
CA PRO A 212 0.16 0.83 19.26
C PRO A 212 -0.22 1.27 17.83
N HIS A 213 0.14 0.53 16.77
CA HIS A 213 -0.06 1.01 15.40
C HIS A 213 -1.53 1.14 14.98
N LEU A 214 -2.45 0.31 15.48
CA LEU A 214 -3.89 0.52 15.22
C LEU A 214 -4.38 1.83 15.84
N LEU A 215 -3.91 2.15 17.05
CA LEU A 215 -4.19 3.43 17.67
C LEU A 215 -3.55 4.60 16.91
N ARG A 216 -2.33 4.43 16.37
CA ARG A 216 -1.68 5.41 15.50
C ARG A 216 -2.52 5.68 14.24
N ALA A 217 -2.96 4.62 13.58
CA ALA A 217 -3.85 4.69 12.43
C ALA A 217 -5.14 5.43 12.75
N PHE A 218 -5.77 5.13 13.88
CA PHE A 218 -6.96 5.82 14.38
C PHE A 218 -6.74 7.32 14.57
N LEU A 219 -5.59 7.74 15.10
CA LEU A 219 -5.26 9.17 15.21
C LEU A 219 -5.06 9.84 13.85
N ILE A 220 -4.38 9.16 12.93
CA ILE A 220 -4.10 9.68 11.58
C ILE A 220 -5.41 9.87 10.81
N SER A 221 -6.31 8.88 10.81
CA SER A 221 -7.57 8.94 10.06
C SER A 221 -8.50 10.05 10.53
N GLN A 222 -8.48 10.38 11.83
CA GLN A 222 -9.34 11.41 12.40
C GLN A 222 -8.81 12.84 12.22
N GLN A 223 -7.49 13.02 12.04
CA GLN A 223 -6.86 14.34 12.23
C GLN A 223 -5.96 14.79 11.08
N ASN A 224 -5.54 13.88 10.19
CA ASN A 224 -4.52 14.19 9.19
C ASN A 224 -5.12 14.40 7.77
N LYS A 225 -5.28 15.67 7.39
CA LYS A 225 -5.75 16.05 6.05
C LYS A 225 -4.84 15.60 4.92
N THR A 226 -3.54 15.44 5.17
CA THR A 226 -2.62 14.94 4.15
C THR A 226 -2.88 13.47 3.89
N PHE A 227 -3.12 12.67 4.93
CA PHE A 227 -3.57 11.29 4.78
C PHE A 227 -4.89 11.17 4.02
N GLU A 228 -5.89 11.98 4.35
CA GLU A 228 -7.18 12.05 3.64
C GLU A 228 -6.99 12.25 2.13
N VAL A 229 -6.11 13.18 1.71
CA VAL A 229 -5.81 13.39 0.29
C VAL A 229 -5.20 12.16 -0.38
N LEU A 230 -4.32 11.41 0.30
CA LEU A 230 -3.77 10.17 -0.28
C LEU A 230 -4.86 9.10 -0.39
N TRP A 231 -5.68 8.98 0.65
CA TRP A 231 -6.80 8.04 0.66
C TRP A 231 -7.72 8.27 -0.53
N ASP A 232 -8.18 9.51 -0.73
CA ASP A 232 -9.06 9.88 -1.84
C ASP A 232 -8.40 9.73 -3.22
N ALA A 233 -7.07 9.81 -3.29
CA ALA A 233 -6.32 9.60 -4.52
C ALA A 233 -6.18 8.12 -4.90
N LEU A 234 -6.20 7.22 -3.92
CA LEU A 234 -6.04 5.78 -4.13
C LEU A 234 -7.38 5.03 -4.11
N ILE A 235 -8.39 5.55 -3.41
CA ILE A 235 -9.69 4.89 -3.23
C ILE A 235 -10.78 5.72 -3.86
N THR A 236 -11.18 5.33 -5.06
CA THR A 236 -12.10 6.12 -5.89
C THR A 236 -13.56 5.71 -5.72
N GLN A 237 -14.50 6.50 -6.25
CA GLN A 237 -15.93 6.18 -6.24
C GLN A 237 -16.27 4.79 -6.81
N ASN A 238 -15.45 4.25 -7.72
CA ASN A 238 -15.65 2.91 -8.27
C ASN A 238 -15.40 1.79 -7.24
N GLU A 239 -14.63 2.09 -6.19
CA GLU A 239 -14.44 1.20 -5.05
C GLU A 239 -15.53 1.43 -4.00
N ILE A 240 -15.99 2.67 -3.82
CA ILE A 240 -17.05 3.09 -2.88
C ILE A 240 -18.46 2.71 -3.35
N GLY A 241 -18.62 2.32 -4.62
CA GLY A 241 -19.90 1.89 -5.21
C GLY A 241 -20.51 0.62 -4.61
N HIS A 242 -19.82 -0.03 -3.68
CA HIS A 242 -20.40 -0.96 -2.72
C HIS A 242 -20.42 -0.26 -1.35
N PRO A 243 -21.57 -0.19 -0.65
CA PRO A 243 -21.59 0.33 0.71
C PRO A 243 -20.58 -0.49 1.53
N GLU A 244 -19.91 0.11 2.53
CA GLU A 244 -18.99 -0.55 3.49
C GLU A 244 -17.50 -0.19 3.41
N PHE A 245 -17.16 1.08 3.21
CA PHE A 245 -15.95 1.60 3.87
C PHE A 245 -16.38 2.24 5.19
N HIS A 246 -16.13 1.54 6.29
CA HIS A 246 -16.26 2.10 7.64
C HIS A 246 -14.86 2.35 8.20
N TYR A 247 -14.67 3.56 8.72
CA TYR A 247 -13.49 3.98 9.44
C TYR A 247 -13.85 4.35 10.87
#